data_AF-A0A7S0RV70-F1
#
_entry.id   AF-A0A7S0RV70-F1
#
_cell.length_a   1.000
_cell.length_b   1.000
_cell.length_c   1.000
_cell.angle_alpha   90.00
_cell.angle_beta   90.00
_cell.angle_gamma   90.00
#
_symmetry.space_group_name_H-M   'P 1'
#
loop_
_entity.id
_entity.type
_entity.pdbx_description
1 polymer ?
#
loop_
_entity_poly.entity_id
_entity_poly.type
_entity_poly.pdbx_seq_one_letter_code
_entity_poly.pdbx_strand_id
1 'polypeptide(L)'
;RGDAVRVSLPQAWALRPLPESRPQYAGLAAISAGPFLMAGLTHEGRHLWLPPGGLGRAVFAPEGGGGLLSLQAGWDPALYMRHDKGALHVSAVEDSGDAVDATFRVISGCHCALSHRAGNGAQRGEQPPSWATVRGAACDTRSRAGGGAVEPDLVTLESMSYPGYFVTFAPDHTMVLAQPDGSLDFCDSASFVLRPALSGQAGARSLEAAVKPGWFVSGWVPEHERGEGGSDEAAARACSDLWSRDTCGELVDAGYCALRPELRRTFCRFSCGLCAGPGGAEVMSRDGTLLRLRRLVPDDTRFTAASSWALQDPLTPRYPPGAMIVAGRNRPYLLVPLGQIIDERYTAYFEIVQPSGAEDTDA
;
A
#
# COMPACT_ATOMS: atom_id res chain seq x y z
N ARG A 1 -1.99 -18.07 39.61
CA ARG A 1 -0.84 -17.33 39.02
C ARG A 1 -0.08 -18.35 38.20
N GLY A 2 -0.11 -18.25 36.87
CA GLY A 2 0.60 -19.18 36.00
C GLY A 2 2.04 -18.72 35.82
N ASP A 3 2.98 -19.66 35.88
CA ASP A 3 4.38 -19.38 35.59
C ASP A 3 4.52 -19.05 34.10
N ALA A 4 5.08 -17.88 33.79
CA ALA A 4 5.37 -17.46 32.43
C ALA A 4 6.84 -17.79 32.12
N VAL A 5 7.06 -18.76 31.22
CA VAL A 5 8.40 -19.08 30.72
C VAL A 5 8.66 -18.23 29.47
N ARG A 6 9.70 -17.39 29.51
CA ARG A 6 10.17 -16.63 28.36
C ARG A 6 11.41 -17.32 27.78
N VAL A 7 11.27 -17.93 26.61
CA VAL A 7 12.40 -18.54 25.87
C VAL A 7 12.87 -17.55 24.80
N SER A 8 14.18 -17.33 24.71
CA SER A 8 14.80 -16.56 23.62
C SER A 8 15.62 -17.52 22.77
N LEU A 9 15.18 -17.76 21.53
CA LEU A 9 15.91 -18.59 20.57
C LEU A 9 16.53 -17.65 19.52
N PRO A 10 17.86 -17.68 19.33
CA PRO A 10 18.47 -16.91 18.25
C PRO A 10 17.98 -17.43 16.90
N GLN A 11 17.30 -16.57 16.13
CA GLN A 11 16.91 -16.88 14.76
C GLN A 11 18.03 -16.47 13.82
N ALA A 12 18.64 -17.46 13.17
CA ALA A 12 19.58 -17.21 12.07
C ALA A 12 18.82 -16.91 10.78
N TRP A 13 19.22 -15.85 10.10
CA TRP A 13 18.69 -15.47 8.79
C TRP A 13 19.57 -16.07 7.70
N ALA A 14 18.96 -16.80 6.77
CA ALA A 14 19.69 -17.44 5.69
C ALA A 14 18.94 -17.28 4.36
N LEU A 15 19.69 -16.96 3.31
CA LEU A 15 19.24 -17.15 1.94
C LEU A 15 19.45 -18.62 1.56
N ARG A 16 18.40 -19.24 1.01
CA ARG A 16 18.47 -20.60 0.48
C ARG A 16 18.21 -20.57 -1.02
N PRO A 17 19.18 -20.97 -1.86
CA PRO A 17 18.92 -21.17 -3.28
C PRO A 17 17.77 -22.15 -3.46
N LEU A 18 16.89 -21.86 -4.42
CA LEU A 18 15.86 -22.83 -4.76
C LEU A 18 16.48 -23.95 -5.61
N PRO A 19 16.12 -25.23 -5.35
CA PRO A 19 16.54 -26.34 -6.20
C PRO A 19 15.76 -26.30 -7.52
N GLU A 20 16.14 -25.36 -8.39
CA GLU A 20 15.48 -25.10 -9.67
C GLU A 20 16.47 -25.35 -10.82
N SER A 21 16.06 -26.18 -11.76
CA SER A 21 16.90 -26.64 -12.87
C SER A 21 16.76 -25.78 -14.12
N ARG A 22 15.72 -24.96 -14.17
CA ARG A 22 15.42 -24.06 -15.29
C ARG A 22 16.33 -22.82 -15.23
N PRO A 23 17.12 -22.53 -16.30
CA PRO A 23 18.09 -21.43 -16.29
C PRO A 23 17.48 -20.05 -15.96
N GLN A 24 16.23 -19.81 -16.37
CA GLN A 24 15.52 -18.56 -16.10
C GLN A 24 15.23 -18.29 -14.62
N TYR A 25 15.50 -19.24 -13.73
CA TYR A 25 15.25 -19.13 -12.29
C TYR A 25 16.51 -19.41 -11.45
N ALA A 26 17.69 -19.50 -12.07
CA ALA A 26 18.95 -19.85 -11.40
C ALA A 26 19.39 -18.83 -10.33
N GLY A 27 18.79 -17.63 -10.30
CA GLY A 27 19.05 -16.57 -9.30
C GLY A 27 18.02 -16.50 -8.17
N LEU A 28 17.03 -17.39 -8.13
CA LEU A 28 16.00 -17.37 -7.09
C LEU A 28 16.52 -17.97 -5.78
N ALA A 29 16.38 -17.19 -4.71
CA ALA A 29 16.61 -17.64 -3.35
C ALA A 29 15.38 -17.35 -2.48
N ALA A 30 15.12 -18.22 -1.52
CA ALA A 30 14.15 -17.94 -0.48
C ALA A 30 14.85 -17.44 0.78
N ILE A 31 14.15 -16.62 1.56
CA ILE A 31 14.63 -16.14 2.85
C ILE A 31 14.09 -17.08 3.93
N SER A 32 14.96 -17.52 4.84
CA SER A 32 14.57 -18.31 5.99
C SER A 32 15.00 -17.65 7.30
N ALA A 33 14.16 -17.75 8.32
CA ALA A 33 14.42 -17.31 9.69
C ALA A 33 14.27 -18.52 10.62
N GLY A 34 15.39 -19.20 10.91
CA GLY A 34 15.37 -20.50 11.57
C GLY A 34 14.57 -21.54 10.75
N PRO A 35 13.50 -22.15 11.30
CA PRO A 35 12.68 -23.13 10.57
C PRO A 35 11.65 -22.48 9.62
N PHE A 36 11.47 -21.16 9.68
CA PHE A 36 10.42 -20.49 8.92
C PHE A 36 10.93 -20.07 7.55
N LEU A 37 10.18 -20.42 6.51
CA LEU A 37 10.32 -19.82 5.18
C LEU A 37 9.58 -18.48 5.19
N MET A 38 10.22 -17.43 4.69
CA MET A 38 9.69 -16.08 4.69
C MET A 38 9.23 -15.69 3.29
N ALA A 39 8.15 -14.93 3.22
CA ALA A 39 7.58 -14.39 1.99
C ALA A 39 7.39 -12.88 2.09
N GLY A 40 7.63 -12.19 0.99
CA GLY A 40 7.49 -10.75 0.89
C GLY A 40 6.06 -10.36 0.55
N LEU A 41 5.52 -9.43 1.33
CA LEU A 41 4.25 -8.78 1.02
C LEU A 41 4.51 -7.71 -0.06
N THR A 42 4.44 -8.12 -1.32
CA THR A 42 4.67 -7.24 -2.47
C THR A 42 3.85 -7.71 -3.68
N HIS A 43 3.40 -6.78 -4.52
CA HIS A 43 2.54 -7.03 -5.67
C HIS A 43 3.30 -6.95 -7.01
N GLU A 44 4.46 -6.30 -7.05
CA GLU A 44 5.07 -5.84 -8.32
C GLU A 44 6.55 -6.20 -8.50
N GLY A 45 7.18 -6.91 -7.57
CA GLY A 45 8.61 -7.21 -7.72
C GLY A 45 9.11 -8.39 -6.91
N ARG A 46 9.87 -9.26 -7.55
CA ARG A 46 10.61 -10.36 -6.91
C ARG A 46 12.04 -9.98 -6.56
N HIS A 47 12.50 -8.81 -7.03
CA HIS A 47 13.88 -8.39 -6.82
C HIS A 47 14.07 -7.86 -5.40
N LEU A 48 14.93 -8.52 -4.64
CA LEU A 48 15.40 -8.03 -3.35
C LEU A 48 16.87 -7.66 -3.47
N TRP A 49 17.14 -6.37 -3.27
CA TRP A 49 18.48 -5.83 -3.30
C TRP A 49 18.98 -5.65 -1.88
N LEU A 50 19.98 -6.43 -1.46
CA LEU A 50 20.50 -6.35 -0.10
C LEU A 50 21.56 -5.25 0.03
N PRO A 51 21.60 -4.52 1.16
CA PRO A 51 22.68 -3.57 1.45
C PRO A 51 24.02 -4.29 1.67
N PRO A 52 25.16 -3.58 1.54
CA PRO A 52 26.46 -4.10 1.92
C PRO A 52 26.45 -4.62 3.36
N GLY A 53 26.90 -5.87 3.58
CA GLY A 53 26.86 -6.54 4.88
C GLY A 53 25.76 -7.60 5.03
N GLY A 54 24.99 -7.87 3.98
CA GLY A 54 24.12 -9.04 3.89
C GLY A 54 22.85 -8.99 4.75
N LEU A 55 22.08 -10.07 4.70
CA LEU A 55 20.74 -10.16 5.28
C LEU A 55 20.71 -9.90 6.80
N GLY A 56 21.72 -10.35 7.54
CA GLY A 56 21.78 -10.22 9.00
C GLY A 56 21.81 -8.77 9.52
N ARG A 57 22.23 -7.80 8.70
CA ARG A 57 22.19 -6.36 9.04
C ARG A 57 21.03 -5.61 8.39
N ALA A 58 20.28 -6.28 7.53
CA ALA A 58 19.19 -5.70 6.76
C ALA A 58 17.81 -6.01 7.36
N VAL A 59 17.72 -6.91 8.33
CA VAL A 59 16.44 -7.39 8.89
C VAL A 59 16.16 -6.77 10.26
N PHE A 60 14.94 -6.30 10.46
CA PHE A 60 14.54 -5.60 11.68
C PHE A 60 13.08 -5.86 12.02
N ALA A 61 12.70 -5.81 13.30
CA ALA A 61 11.30 -5.98 13.67
C ALA A 61 10.47 -4.78 13.19
N PRO A 62 9.25 -4.98 12.69
CA PRO A 62 8.35 -3.88 12.43
C PRO A 62 8.00 -3.20 13.76
N GLU A 63 7.88 -1.88 13.73
CA GLU A 63 7.40 -1.12 14.90
C GLU A 63 5.99 -1.57 15.30
N GLY A 64 5.66 -1.44 16.59
CA GLY A 64 4.34 -1.81 17.11
C GLY A 64 3.18 -1.13 16.36
N GLY A 65 1.99 -1.75 16.40
CA GLY A 65 0.79 -1.31 15.69
C GLY A 65 0.13 -0.02 16.18
N GLY A 66 0.86 0.84 16.91
CA GLY A 66 0.34 2.13 17.34
C GLY A 66 0.06 3.04 16.15
N GLY A 67 -1.10 3.69 16.16
CA GLY A 67 -1.51 4.63 15.09
C GLY A 67 -1.94 3.97 13.78
N LEU A 68 -2.16 2.65 13.75
CA LEU A 68 -2.77 1.98 12.60
C LEU A 68 -4.29 2.23 12.58
N LEU A 69 -4.85 2.40 11.39
CA LEU A 69 -6.29 2.46 11.15
C LEU A 69 -6.66 1.92 9.77
N SER A 70 -7.95 1.71 9.56
CA SER A 70 -8.53 1.48 8.24
C SER A 70 -9.60 2.53 7.94
N LEU A 71 -9.68 2.96 6.68
CA LEU A 71 -10.61 3.99 6.22
C LEU A 71 -11.80 3.30 5.55
N GLN A 72 -12.92 3.18 6.27
CA GLN A 72 -14.16 2.62 5.73
C GLN A 72 -14.94 3.69 4.99
N ALA A 73 -15.50 3.35 3.83
CA ALA A 73 -16.32 4.26 3.06
C ALA A 73 -17.57 4.65 3.85
N GLY A 74 -17.85 5.95 4.00
CA GLY A 74 -19.03 6.43 4.74
C GLY A 74 -20.37 6.06 4.09
N TRP A 75 -20.35 5.64 2.82
CA TRP A 75 -21.54 5.29 2.05
C TRP A 75 -21.80 3.78 1.91
N ASP A 76 -20.79 2.96 2.16
CA ASP A 76 -20.91 1.51 2.10
C ASP A 76 -19.98 0.88 3.13
N PRO A 77 -20.51 0.30 4.22
CA PRO A 77 -19.70 -0.28 5.27
C PRO A 77 -18.94 -1.53 4.82
N ALA A 78 -19.28 -2.14 3.69
CA ALA A 78 -18.52 -3.25 3.14
C ALA A 78 -17.22 -2.80 2.46
N LEU A 79 -17.07 -1.51 2.16
CA LEU A 79 -15.98 -0.99 1.36
C LEU A 79 -14.95 -0.22 2.20
N TYR A 80 -13.68 -0.41 1.85
CA TYR A 80 -12.54 0.23 2.48
C TYR A 80 -11.62 0.86 1.43
N MET A 81 -10.92 1.93 1.81
CA MET A 81 -9.75 2.40 1.08
C MET A 81 -8.66 1.33 1.16
N ARG A 82 -8.17 0.92 0.01
CA ARG A 82 -7.10 -0.06 -0.15
C ARG A 82 -6.16 0.40 -1.26
N HIS A 83 -4.95 -0.12 -1.30
CA HIS A 83 -4.10 0.00 -2.48
C HIS A 83 -3.90 -1.34 -3.18
N ASP A 84 -3.76 -1.33 -4.50
CA ASP A 84 -3.23 -2.43 -5.28
C ASP A 84 -2.29 -1.87 -6.35
N LYS A 85 -1.14 -2.51 -6.54
CA LYS A 85 -0.07 -2.07 -7.45
C LYS A 85 0.28 -0.57 -7.34
N GLY A 86 0.21 -0.02 -6.13
CA GLY A 86 0.49 1.38 -5.85
C GLY A 86 -0.62 2.36 -6.24
N ALA A 87 -1.75 1.92 -6.79
CA ALA A 87 -2.94 2.75 -6.98
C ALA A 87 -3.87 2.61 -5.77
N LEU A 88 -4.51 3.71 -5.34
CA LEU A 88 -5.51 3.68 -4.27
C LEU A 88 -6.90 3.50 -4.88
N HIS A 89 -7.68 2.60 -4.30
CA HIS A 89 -9.06 2.32 -4.71
C HIS A 89 -9.94 1.99 -3.51
N VAL A 90 -11.24 1.91 -3.77
CA VAL A 90 -12.25 1.48 -2.79
C VAL A 90 -12.70 0.08 -3.13
N SER A 91 -12.67 -0.83 -2.16
CA SER A 91 -13.07 -2.22 -2.39
C SER A 91 -13.52 -2.92 -1.12
N ALA A 92 -14.23 -4.04 -1.29
CA ALA A 92 -14.45 -4.98 -0.21
C ALA A 92 -13.13 -5.60 0.25
N VAL A 93 -13.09 -6.02 1.51
CA VAL A 93 -11.95 -6.73 2.10
C VAL A 93 -12.35 -8.18 2.22
N GLU A 94 -11.70 -9.04 1.44
CA GLU A 94 -12.15 -10.42 1.28
C GLU A 94 -11.24 -11.42 2.00
N ASP A 95 -9.97 -11.05 2.23
CA ASP A 95 -8.97 -11.88 2.88
C ASP A 95 -8.00 -11.04 3.74
N SER A 96 -7.05 -11.72 4.39
CA SER A 96 -6.05 -11.07 5.24
C SER A 96 -5.07 -10.20 4.45
N GLY A 97 -4.86 -10.47 3.16
CA GLY A 97 -3.95 -9.67 2.35
C GLY A 97 -4.56 -8.30 2.06
N ASP A 98 -5.83 -8.32 1.64
CA ASP A 98 -6.65 -7.12 1.45
C ASP A 98 -6.74 -6.29 2.74
N ALA A 99 -6.84 -6.94 3.90
CA ALA A 99 -6.87 -6.28 5.19
C ALA A 99 -5.56 -5.54 5.51
N VAL A 100 -4.40 -6.07 5.11
CA VAL A 100 -3.11 -5.38 5.28
C VAL A 100 -3.00 -4.21 4.32
N ASP A 101 -3.40 -4.37 3.06
CA ASP A 101 -3.38 -3.30 2.04
C ASP A 101 -4.39 -2.18 2.32
N ALA A 102 -5.41 -2.45 3.13
CA ALA A 102 -6.40 -1.50 3.64
C ALA A 102 -6.05 -0.94 5.04
N THR A 103 -4.89 -1.27 5.58
CA THR A 103 -4.42 -0.75 6.88
C THR A 103 -3.30 0.26 6.66
N PHE A 104 -3.46 1.44 7.26
CA PHE A 104 -2.52 2.54 7.16
C PHE A 104 -2.08 3.00 8.54
N ARG A 105 -0.83 3.43 8.65
CA ARG A 105 -0.34 4.15 9.81
C ARG A 105 -0.57 5.65 9.61
N VAL A 106 -1.22 6.28 10.58
CA VAL A 106 -1.36 7.73 10.64
C VAL A 106 -0.14 8.33 11.30
N ILE A 107 0.48 9.28 10.61
CA ILE A 107 1.64 10.02 11.11
C ILE A 107 1.27 11.50 11.10
N SER A 108 1.49 12.18 12.22
CA SER A 108 1.26 13.63 12.31
C SER A 108 2.31 14.41 11.50
N GLY A 109 1.85 15.38 10.72
CA GLY A 109 2.68 16.18 9.83
C GLY A 109 3.16 15.45 8.58
N CYS A 110 4.10 16.07 7.86
CA CYS A 110 4.74 15.44 6.71
C CYS A 110 5.98 14.64 7.12
N HIS A 111 6.06 13.40 6.64
CA HIS A 111 7.27 12.61 6.68
C HIS A 111 8.10 12.80 5.40
N CYS A 112 9.12 13.65 5.46
CA CYS A 112 10.14 13.73 4.43
C CYS A 112 11.35 12.93 4.91
N ALA A 113 11.27 11.60 4.81
CA ALA A 113 12.47 10.81 5.04
C ALA A 113 13.53 11.30 4.04
N LEU A 114 14.64 11.80 4.58
CA LEU A 114 15.86 12.16 3.87
C LEU A 114 16.31 10.98 3.01
N SER A 115 15.78 10.89 1.81
CA SER A 115 16.28 9.99 0.79
C SER A 115 17.65 10.51 0.36
N HIS A 116 18.68 9.70 0.58
CA HIS A 116 20.04 9.87 0.06
C HIS A 116 20.95 10.98 0.65
N ARG A 117 21.55 10.70 1.81
CA ARG A 117 23.01 10.97 2.00
C ARG A 117 23.89 9.95 1.24
N ALA A 118 23.42 9.46 0.10
CA ALA A 118 24.19 8.66 -0.86
C ALA A 118 24.61 9.47 -2.10
N GLY A 119 24.37 10.78 -2.11
CA GLY A 119 24.72 11.65 -3.23
C GLY A 119 26.06 12.35 -3.13
N ASN A 120 26.61 12.62 -1.93
CA ASN A 120 27.89 13.34 -1.80
C ASN A 120 28.60 12.98 -0.49
N GLY A 121 29.72 12.24 -0.61
CA GLY A 121 30.82 12.20 0.36
C GLY A 121 30.50 11.69 1.77
N ALA A 122 30.19 10.40 1.94
CA ALA A 122 30.29 9.76 3.26
C ALA A 122 31.77 9.48 3.58
N GLN A 123 32.30 10.20 4.58
CA GLN A 123 33.59 9.94 5.19
C GLN A 123 33.66 8.48 5.67
N ARG A 124 34.82 7.85 5.45
CA ARG A 124 35.17 6.52 5.98
C ARG A 124 34.99 6.51 7.49
N GLY A 125 34.10 5.67 8.03
CA GLY A 125 34.21 5.19 9.42
C GLY A 125 32.93 5.06 10.24
N GLU A 126 31.80 5.62 9.83
CA GLU A 126 30.58 5.55 10.66
C GLU A 126 29.61 4.46 10.20
N GLN A 127 29.05 3.74 11.19
CA GLN A 127 28.05 2.69 11.01
C GLN A 127 26.91 3.17 10.11
N PRO A 128 26.38 2.32 9.21
CA PRO A 128 25.17 2.70 8.46
C PRO A 128 24.07 3.01 9.48
N PRO A 129 23.40 4.17 9.39
CA PRO A 129 22.32 4.50 10.30
C PRO A 129 21.28 3.39 10.18
N SER A 130 20.83 2.87 11.31
CA SER A 130 19.65 2.01 11.33
C SER A 130 18.50 2.78 10.66
N TRP A 131 17.62 2.11 9.90
CA TRP A 131 16.46 2.81 9.33
C TRP A 131 15.59 3.46 10.42
N ALA A 132 15.68 2.99 11.66
CA ALA A 132 15.07 3.62 12.83
C ALA A 132 15.61 5.04 13.10
N THR A 133 16.84 5.36 12.68
CA THR A 133 17.45 6.69 12.78
C THR A 133 17.04 7.63 11.64
N VAL A 134 16.60 7.09 10.49
CA VAL A 134 16.15 7.89 9.33
C VAL A 134 14.72 8.42 9.52
N ARG A 135 13.93 7.83 10.43
CA ARG A 135 12.52 8.17 10.70
C ARG A 135 12.29 9.40 11.60
N GLY A 136 13.35 10.08 12.03
CA GLY A 136 13.26 11.23 12.94
C GLY A 136 13.23 12.61 12.28
N ALA A 137 13.47 12.71 10.97
CA ALA A 137 13.46 14.00 10.28
C ALA A 137 12.03 14.38 9.90
N ALA A 138 11.27 14.92 10.85
CA ALA A 138 10.14 15.76 10.48
C ALA A 138 10.69 16.93 9.65
N CYS A 139 10.15 17.14 8.45
CA CYS A 139 10.38 18.42 7.79
C CYS A 139 9.90 19.51 8.75
N ASP A 140 10.68 20.58 8.90
CA ASP A 140 10.25 21.74 9.66
C ASP A 140 9.15 22.46 8.87
N THR A 141 7.94 21.87 8.87
CA THR A 141 6.73 22.38 8.21
C THR A 141 6.26 23.68 8.86
N ARG A 142 6.86 24.11 9.99
CA ARG A 142 6.61 25.42 10.63
C ARG A 142 6.86 26.60 9.70
N SER A 143 7.65 26.42 8.64
CA SER A 143 8.03 27.51 7.76
C SER A 143 7.04 27.79 6.62
N ARG A 144 6.07 26.90 6.34
CA ARG A 144 5.13 27.05 5.21
C ARG A 144 3.66 27.19 5.60
N ALA A 145 3.25 26.71 6.78
CA ALA A 145 2.04 27.16 7.43
C ALA A 145 2.33 28.55 8.04
N GLY A 146 2.11 29.61 7.27
CA GLY A 146 2.51 30.97 7.65
C GLY A 146 2.20 31.31 9.11
N GLY A 147 3.23 31.36 9.97
CA GLY A 147 3.21 31.87 11.34
C GLY A 147 2.15 31.31 12.31
N GLY A 148 1.40 30.29 11.92
CA GLY A 148 0.30 29.71 12.68
C GLY A 148 0.67 28.35 13.25
N ALA A 149 0.12 28.01 14.41
CA ALA A 149 0.30 26.73 15.07
C ALA A 149 0.18 25.55 14.09
N VAL A 150 0.99 24.50 14.31
CA VAL A 150 0.85 23.20 13.62
C VAL A 150 -0.62 22.82 13.64
N GLU A 151 -1.26 22.72 12.48
CA GLU A 151 -2.66 22.33 12.38
C GLU A 151 -2.75 20.91 12.97
N PRO A 152 -3.44 20.70 14.11
CA PRO A 152 -3.37 19.46 14.88
C PRO A 152 -3.89 18.24 14.12
N ASP A 153 -4.56 18.48 13.00
CA ASP A 153 -5.20 17.48 12.13
C ASP A 153 -4.42 17.23 10.82
N LEU A 154 -3.22 17.79 10.65
CA LEU A 154 -2.36 17.50 9.50
C LEU A 154 -1.72 16.12 9.65
N VAL A 155 -1.98 15.23 8.70
CA VAL A 155 -1.52 13.84 8.71
C VAL A 155 -0.95 13.39 7.37
N THR A 156 -0.07 12.40 7.43
CA THR A 156 0.32 11.54 6.32
C THR A 156 -0.11 10.10 6.64
N LEU A 157 -0.38 9.30 5.59
CA LEU A 157 -0.82 7.91 5.74
C LEU A 157 0.23 6.99 5.10
N GLU A 158 0.94 6.22 5.93
CA GLU A 158 1.91 5.21 5.47
C GLU A 158 1.21 3.86 5.30
N SER A 159 1.49 3.14 4.21
CA SER A 159 0.95 1.78 4.00
C SER A 159 1.57 0.78 4.97
N MET A 160 0.75 -0.13 5.50
CA MET A 160 1.23 -1.22 6.35
C MET A 160 1.97 -2.30 5.55
N SER A 161 1.46 -2.70 4.37
CA SER A 161 2.14 -3.70 3.51
C SER A 161 3.35 -3.13 2.78
N TYR A 162 3.38 -1.81 2.55
CA TYR A 162 4.50 -1.08 1.96
C TYR A 162 5.06 -0.01 2.90
N PRO A 163 5.80 -0.40 3.97
CA PRO A 163 6.46 0.57 4.82
C PRO A 163 7.32 1.55 3.99
N GLY A 164 7.34 2.82 4.37
CA GLY A 164 8.01 3.89 3.65
C GLY A 164 7.29 4.37 2.38
N TYR A 165 6.14 3.80 2.01
CA TYR A 165 5.25 4.36 1.00
C TYR A 165 4.06 5.04 1.66
N PHE A 166 3.68 6.18 1.12
CA PHE A 166 2.63 7.02 1.66
C PHE A 166 1.56 7.27 0.60
N VAL A 167 0.32 7.43 1.06
CA VAL A 167 -0.77 7.94 0.23
C VAL A 167 -0.41 9.34 -0.24
N THR A 168 -0.46 9.55 -1.54
CA THR A 168 -0.24 10.84 -2.22
C THR A 168 -1.19 10.96 -3.41
N PHE A 169 -1.16 12.09 -4.13
CA PHE A 169 -1.84 12.26 -5.39
C PHE A 169 -0.88 12.67 -6.51
N ALA A 170 -1.08 12.09 -7.68
CA ALA A 170 -0.37 12.42 -8.91
C ALA A 170 -0.87 13.75 -9.52
N PRO A 171 -0.16 14.33 -10.51
CA PRO A 171 -0.57 15.60 -11.15
C PRO A 171 -1.97 15.58 -11.75
N ASP A 172 -2.43 14.41 -12.21
CA ASP A 172 -3.78 14.14 -12.73
C ASP A 172 -4.83 13.91 -11.63
N HIS A 173 -4.44 14.11 -10.37
CA HIS A 173 -5.25 13.93 -9.17
C HIS A 173 -5.61 12.48 -8.84
N THR A 174 -4.99 11.49 -9.48
CA THR A 174 -5.14 10.09 -9.09
C THR A 174 -4.41 9.82 -7.77
N MET A 175 -5.07 9.12 -6.84
CA MET A 175 -4.48 8.75 -5.56
C MET A 175 -3.56 7.52 -5.73
N VAL A 176 -2.33 7.61 -5.23
CA VAL A 176 -1.31 6.58 -5.39
C VAL A 176 -0.47 6.43 -4.12
N LEU A 177 0.29 5.33 -4.03
CA LEU A 177 1.37 5.17 -3.07
C LEU A 177 2.68 5.64 -3.68
N ALA A 178 3.42 6.48 -2.95
CA ALA A 178 4.76 6.88 -3.35
C ALA A 178 5.71 6.96 -2.15
N GLN A 179 7.00 6.82 -2.42
CA GLN A 179 8.04 7.07 -1.44
C GLN A 179 8.39 8.56 -1.39
N PRO A 180 8.83 9.07 -0.23
CA PRO A 180 9.43 10.39 -0.15
C PRO A 180 10.69 10.43 -1.02
N ASP A 181 10.73 11.37 -1.95
CA ASP A 181 11.92 11.67 -2.77
C ASP A 181 12.84 12.71 -2.09
N GLY A 182 12.49 13.16 -0.89
CA GLY A 182 13.17 14.21 -0.14
C GLY A 182 12.81 15.62 -0.59
N SER A 183 11.94 15.79 -1.59
CA SER A 183 11.42 17.09 -2.00
C SER A 183 10.31 17.57 -1.06
N LEU A 184 10.11 18.90 -1.02
CA LEU A 184 8.91 19.47 -0.39
C LEU A 184 7.65 19.20 -1.21
N ASP A 185 7.79 18.94 -2.52
CA ASP A 185 6.66 18.67 -3.43
C ASP A 185 5.98 17.33 -3.07
N PHE A 186 6.75 16.36 -2.58
CA PHE A 186 6.19 15.14 -2.00
C PHE A 186 5.32 15.46 -0.78
N CYS A 187 5.78 16.33 0.12
CA CYS A 187 4.99 16.71 1.30
C CYS A 187 3.68 17.40 0.92
N ASP A 188 3.72 18.26 -0.09
CA ASP A 188 2.55 18.97 -0.58
C ASP A 188 1.47 17.99 -1.09
N SER A 189 1.89 16.88 -1.70
CA SER A 189 0.99 15.86 -2.26
C SER A 189 0.60 14.74 -1.30
N ALA A 190 1.42 14.44 -0.30
CA ALA A 190 1.20 13.36 0.66
C ALA A 190 0.49 13.80 1.97
N SER A 191 0.38 15.11 2.21
CA SER A 191 -0.19 15.64 3.46
C SER A 191 -1.67 15.97 3.33
N PHE A 192 -2.47 15.53 4.30
CA PHE A 192 -3.91 15.74 4.37
C PHE A 192 -4.31 16.38 5.69
N VAL A 193 -5.27 17.28 5.66
CA VAL A 193 -5.93 17.80 6.86
C VAL A 193 -7.19 16.99 7.10
N LEU A 194 -7.31 16.37 8.28
CA LEU A 194 -8.52 15.67 8.69
C LEU A 194 -9.61 16.67 9.05
N ARG A 195 -10.63 16.78 8.19
CA ARG A 195 -11.81 17.62 8.43
C ARG A 195 -12.96 16.80 9.01
N PRO A 196 -13.91 17.43 9.72
CA PRO A 196 -15.22 16.84 9.92
C PRO A 196 -15.78 16.30 8.60
N ALA A 197 -16.43 15.14 8.64
CA ALA A 197 -16.98 14.53 7.43
C ALA A 197 -17.93 15.48 6.70
N LEU A 198 -17.73 15.62 5.39
CA LEU A 198 -18.58 16.43 4.53
C LEU A 198 -20.04 15.94 4.51
N SER A 199 -20.26 14.65 4.75
CA SER A 199 -21.59 14.04 4.88
C SER A 199 -22.31 14.40 6.18
N GLY A 200 -21.61 14.99 7.16
CA GLY A 200 -22.12 15.24 8.51
C GLY A 200 -22.18 13.99 9.40
N GLN A 201 -21.72 12.82 8.92
CA GLN A 201 -21.70 11.60 9.71
C GLN A 201 -20.78 11.76 10.93
N ALA A 202 -21.33 11.51 12.12
CA ALA A 202 -20.59 11.61 13.37
C ALA A 202 -19.41 10.61 13.40
N GLY A 203 -18.24 11.07 13.86
CA GLY A 203 -17.03 10.26 13.96
C GLY A 203 -16.28 10.05 12.63
N ALA A 204 -16.93 10.24 11.48
CA ALA A 204 -16.27 10.19 10.19
C ALA A 204 -15.41 11.44 9.94
N ARG A 205 -14.49 11.33 8.99
CA ARG A 205 -13.57 12.39 8.56
C ARG A 205 -13.51 12.50 7.03
N SER A 206 -13.22 13.68 6.56
CA SER A 206 -12.88 13.94 5.16
C SER A 206 -11.41 14.33 5.07
N LEU A 207 -10.70 13.75 4.10
CA LEU A 207 -9.26 14.00 3.91
C LEU A 207 -9.10 15.12 2.88
N GLU A 208 -8.81 16.32 3.35
CA GLU A 208 -8.55 17.48 2.50
C GLU A 208 -7.05 17.56 2.17
N ALA A 209 -6.67 17.74 0.90
CA ALA A 209 -5.27 17.93 0.55
C ALA A 209 -4.74 19.24 1.15
N ALA A 210 -3.65 19.18 1.93
CA ALA A 210 -3.12 20.33 2.65
C ALA A 210 -2.69 21.47 1.70
N VAL A 211 -2.12 21.13 0.54
CA VAL A 211 -1.68 22.12 -0.46
C VAL A 211 -2.83 22.61 -1.35
N LYS A 212 -4.00 21.96 -1.32
CA LYS A 212 -5.18 22.34 -2.14
C LYS A 212 -6.44 22.40 -1.29
N PRO A 213 -6.63 23.48 -0.49
CA PRO A 213 -7.87 23.67 0.24
C PRO A 213 -9.11 23.59 -0.67
N GLY A 214 -10.14 22.92 -0.19
CA GLY A 214 -11.35 22.57 -0.92
C GLY A 214 -11.23 21.31 -1.78
N TRP A 215 -10.11 20.59 -1.77
CA TRP A 215 -9.95 19.34 -2.51
C TRP A 215 -9.86 18.14 -1.57
N PHE A 216 -10.67 17.12 -1.84
CA PHE A 216 -10.87 15.97 -0.95
C PHE A 216 -10.62 14.65 -1.65
N VAL A 217 -10.11 13.67 -0.90
CA VAL A 217 -10.02 12.27 -1.37
C VAL A 217 -11.44 11.73 -1.54
N SER A 218 -11.78 11.31 -2.76
CA SER A 218 -13.14 10.93 -3.14
C SER A 218 -13.16 9.68 -3.99
N GLY A 219 -14.14 8.80 -3.72
CA GLY A 219 -14.54 7.71 -4.60
C GLY A 219 -15.59 8.11 -5.64
N TRP A 220 -16.01 9.38 -5.67
CA TRP A 220 -17.04 9.85 -6.60
C TRP A 220 -16.52 9.90 -8.04
N VAL A 221 -17.36 9.59 -9.02
CA VAL A 221 -17.04 9.71 -10.45
C VAL A 221 -18.09 10.60 -11.12
N PRO A 222 -17.73 11.84 -11.56
CA PRO A 222 -18.63 12.74 -12.25
C PRO A 222 -19.12 12.18 -13.57
N GLU A 223 -20.30 12.60 -14.00
CA GLU A 223 -20.93 12.19 -15.25
C GLU A 223 -20.17 12.66 -16.50
N HIS A 224 -19.59 13.86 -16.49
CA HIS A 224 -18.83 14.40 -17.63
C HIS A 224 -17.46 13.73 -17.84
N GLU A 225 -16.89 13.10 -16.80
CA GLU A 225 -15.70 12.26 -16.92
C GLU A 225 -16.04 10.86 -17.47
N ARG A 226 -17.32 10.52 -17.67
CA ARG A 226 -17.73 9.31 -18.42
C ARG A 226 -17.51 9.43 -19.92
N GLY A 227 -17.19 10.63 -20.41
CA GLY A 227 -16.81 10.88 -21.81
C GLY A 227 -17.93 10.61 -22.82
N GLU A 228 -18.58 11.65 -23.31
CA GLU A 228 -19.04 11.65 -24.70
C GLU A 228 -17.79 11.65 -25.60
N GLY A 229 -17.31 10.48 -26.01
CA GLY A 229 -16.27 10.34 -27.05
C GLY A 229 -14.82 10.20 -26.57
N GLY A 230 -14.55 10.04 -25.27
CA GLY A 230 -13.26 9.52 -24.81
C GLY A 230 -13.30 8.00 -24.91
N SER A 231 -12.41 7.37 -25.68
CA SER A 231 -12.48 5.95 -25.99
C SER A 231 -12.83 5.10 -24.76
N ASP A 232 -13.75 4.16 -24.98
CA ASP A 232 -14.10 3.02 -24.13
C ASP A 232 -12.89 2.19 -23.66
N GLU A 233 -11.66 2.67 -23.78
CA GLU A 233 -10.44 1.94 -23.47
C GLU A 233 -9.92 2.26 -22.06
N ALA A 234 -10.13 3.45 -21.50
CA ALA A 234 -9.64 3.77 -20.14
C ALA A 234 -10.60 3.27 -19.05
N ALA A 235 -11.91 3.48 -19.23
CA ALA A 235 -12.94 2.93 -18.36
C ALA A 235 -13.13 1.42 -18.57
N ALA A 236 -12.99 0.89 -19.81
CA ALA A 236 -12.96 -0.56 -19.99
C ALA A 236 -11.63 -1.20 -19.60
N ARG A 237 -10.47 -0.50 -19.61
CA ARG A 237 -9.25 -1.07 -19.00
C ARG A 237 -9.35 -1.22 -17.48
N ALA A 238 -10.17 -0.41 -16.81
CA ALA A 238 -10.41 -0.53 -15.38
C ALA A 238 -11.37 -1.70 -15.03
N CYS A 239 -12.24 -2.11 -15.94
CA CYS A 239 -13.09 -3.28 -15.81
C CYS A 239 -13.28 -4.00 -17.16
N SER A 240 -12.24 -4.68 -17.61
CA SER A 240 -12.35 -5.69 -18.67
C SER A 240 -12.01 -7.05 -18.09
N ASP A 241 -12.59 -8.08 -18.69
CA ASP A 241 -12.07 -9.42 -18.50
C ASP A 241 -10.65 -9.47 -19.09
N LEU A 242 -9.71 -10.03 -18.34
CA LEU A 242 -8.36 -10.32 -18.83
C LEU A 242 -8.40 -11.48 -19.83
N TRP A 243 -9.38 -12.38 -19.67
CA TRP A 243 -9.67 -13.45 -20.61
C TRP A 243 -10.75 -13.06 -21.60
N SER A 244 -10.84 -13.81 -22.71
CA SER A 244 -11.85 -13.55 -23.72
C SER A 244 -13.26 -13.67 -23.12
N ARG A 245 -14.21 -12.88 -23.66
CA ARG A 245 -15.62 -12.97 -23.23
C ARG A 245 -16.18 -14.37 -23.34
N ASP A 246 -15.75 -15.15 -24.34
CA ASP A 246 -16.21 -16.53 -24.51
C ASP A 246 -15.70 -17.42 -23.37
N THR A 247 -14.40 -17.32 -23.03
CA THR A 247 -13.80 -18.03 -21.90
C THR A 247 -14.46 -17.66 -20.58
N CYS A 248 -14.70 -16.37 -20.35
CA CYS A 248 -15.34 -15.92 -19.13
C CYS A 248 -16.84 -16.27 -19.09
N GLY A 249 -17.53 -16.27 -20.23
CA GLY A 249 -18.91 -16.71 -20.35
C GLY A 249 -19.08 -18.18 -19.97
N GLU A 250 -18.22 -19.07 -20.49
CA GLU A 250 -18.21 -20.49 -20.12
C GLU A 250 -17.98 -20.70 -18.62
N LEU A 251 -17.10 -19.89 -18.01
CA LEU A 251 -16.82 -19.96 -16.57
C LEU A 251 -17.98 -19.42 -15.72
N VAL A 252 -18.66 -18.36 -16.17
CA VAL A 252 -19.87 -17.84 -15.53
C VAL A 252 -20.97 -18.89 -15.56
N ASP A 253 -21.22 -19.48 -16.73
CA ASP A 253 -22.26 -20.49 -16.94
C ASP A 253 -22.01 -21.75 -16.11
N ALA A 254 -20.74 -22.11 -15.89
CA ALA A 254 -20.35 -23.19 -15.00
C ALA A 254 -20.31 -22.79 -13.50
N GLY A 255 -20.73 -21.58 -13.14
CA GLY A 255 -20.87 -21.11 -11.76
C GLY A 255 -19.55 -20.71 -11.08
N TYR A 256 -18.46 -20.58 -11.82
CA TYR A 256 -17.14 -20.32 -11.25
C TYR A 256 -17.02 -18.94 -10.59
N CYS A 257 -17.86 -17.97 -10.94
CA CYS A 257 -17.86 -16.66 -10.29
C CYS A 257 -18.19 -16.74 -8.78
N ALA A 258 -18.96 -17.75 -8.36
CA ALA A 258 -19.26 -18.01 -6.95
C ALA A 258 -18.26 -19.00 -6.32
N LEU A 259 -17.76 -19.96 -7.11
CA LEU A 259 -16.90 -21.04 -6.61
C LEU A 259 -15.41 -20.67 -6.56
N ARG A 260 -14.97 -19.67 -7.34
CA ARG A 260 -13.57 -19.26 -7.46
C ARG A 260 -13.44 -17.73 -7.53
N PRO A 261 -13.34 -17.06 -6.37
CA PRO A 261 -13.24 -15.60 -6.27
C PRO A 261 -12.07 -15.02 -7.07
N GLU A 262 -10.94 -15.73 -7.15
CA GLU A 262 -9.74 -15.30 -7.91
C GLU A 262 -10.02 -15.12 -9.42
N LEU A 263 -10.80 -16.02 -10.02
CA LEU A 263 -11.19 -15.93 -11.43
C LEU A 263 -12.04 -14.69 -11.69
N ARG A 264 -12.98 -14.43 -10.79
CA ARG A 264 -13.81 -13.23 -10.79
C ARG A 264 -12.95 -11.96 -10.59
N ARG A 265 -11.90 -11.95 -9.77
CA ARG A 265 -11.08 -10.76 -9.46
C ARG A 265 -10.05 -10.40 -10.53
N THR A 266 -9.42 -11.39 -11.16
CA THR A 266 -8.25 -11.16 -12.02
C THR A 266 -8.56 -11.35 -13.49
N PHE A 267 -9.43 -12.29 -13.83
CA PHE A 267 -9.60 -12.73 -15.21
C PHE A 267 -10.96 -12.38 -15.82
N CYS A 268 -12.03 -12.42 -15.02
CA CYS A 268 -13.40 -12.30 -15.50
C CYS A 268 -14.24 -11.29 -14.69
N ARG A 269 -13.67 -10.12 -14.32
CA ARG A 269 -14.35 -9.10 -13.50
C ARG A 269 -15.66 -8.62 -14.11
N PHE A 270 -15.67 -8.37 -15.41
CA PHE A 270 -16.86 -7.89 -16.10
C PHE A 270 -17.91 -8.99 -16.20
N SER A 271 -17.51 -10.17 -16.70
CA SER A 271 -18.42 -11.30 -16.90
C SER A 271 -19.02 -11.84 -15.60
N CYS A 272 -18.28 -11.77 -14.49
CA CYS A 272 -18.77 -12.16 -13.16
C CYS A 272 -19.58 -11.07 -12.43
N GLY A 273 -19.91 -9.96 -13.09
CA GLY A 273 -20.79 -8.93 -12.54
C GLY A 273 -20.20 -8.10 -11.40
N LEU A 274 -18.85 -8.09 -11.24
CA LEU A 274 -18.20 -7.19 -10.28
C LEU A 274 -18.33 -5.71 -10.66
N CYS A 275 -18.61 -5.44 -11.93
CA CYS A 275 -18.84 -4.10 -12.44
C CYS A 275 -19.95 -4.15 -13.52
N ALA A 276 -20.76 -3.09 -13.63
CA ALA A 276 -21.80 -3.03 -14.66
C ALA A 276 -21.23 -2.47 -15.97
N GLY A 277 -21.77 -2.95 -17.08
CA GLY A 277 -21.52 -2.39 -18.40
C GLY A 277 -22.04 -0.96 -18.58
N PRO A 278 -21.68 -0.33 -19.71
CA PRO A 278 -21.72 1.13 -19.92
C PRO A 278 -23.12 1.77 -20.00
N GLY A 279 -24.17 1.16 -19.45
CA GLY A 279 -25.56 1.57 -19.69
C GLY A 279 -26.52 1.59 -18.49
N GLY A 280 -26.06 1.64 -17.23
CA GLY A 280 -26.99 1.52 -16.10
C GLY A 280 -26.64 2.32 -14.84
N ALA A 281 -27.36 3.44 -14.67
CA ALA A 281 -27.54 4.26 -13.45
C ALA A 281 -26.31 4.96 -12.87
N GLU A 282 -26.51 6.18 -12.35
CA GLU A 282 -25.52 6.95 -11.61
C GLU A 282 -25.16 6.22 -10.30
N VAL A 283 -23.92 5.76 -10.16
CA VAL A 283 -23.54 4.93 -9.00
C VAL A 283 -22.47 5.62 -8.18
N MET A 284 -22.66 5.59 -6.86
CA MET A 284 -21.57 5.75 -5.91
C MET A 284 -20.46 4.72 -6.19
N SER A 285 -19.23 5.06 -5.80
CA SER A 285 -18.03 4.20 -5.92
C SER A 285 -18.36 2.74 -5.62
N ARG A 286 -18.13 1.85 -6.59
CA ARG A 286 -18.28 0.39 -6.47
C ARG A 286 -16.93 -0.24 -6.10
N ASP A 287 -16.97 -1.51 -5.73
CA ASP A 287 -15.76 -2.32 -5.54
C ASP A 287 -14.77 -2.19 -6.72
N GLY A 288 -13.53 -1.82 -6.42
CA GLY A 288 -12.45 -1.59 -7.40
C GLY A 288 -12.35 -0.18 -7.97
N THR A 289 -13.14 0.80 -7.52
CA THR A 289 -13.09 2.17 -8.05
C THR A 289 -11.84 2.91 -7.59
N LEU A 290 -11.08 3.48 -8.55
CA LEU A 290 -9.89 4.29 -8.26
C LEU A 290 -10.27 5.58 -7.50
N LEU A 291 -9.47 5.89 -6.49
CA LEU A 291 -9.61 7.11 -5.72
C LEU A 291 -8.95 8.29 -6.42
N ARG A 292 -9.59 9.45 -6.33
CA ARG A 292 -9.08 10.71 -6.86
C ARG A 292 -9.22 11.84 -5.86
N LEU A 293 -8.32 12.81 -5.98
CA LEU A 293 -8.46 14.10 -5.33
C LEU A 293 -9.44 14.96 -6.15
N ARG A 294 -10.50 15.43 -5.52
CA ARG A 294 -11.55 16.19 -6.20
C ARG A 294 -11.94 17.45 -5.46
N ARG A 295 -12.22 18.52 -6.21
CA ARG A 295 -12.72 19.75 -5.64
C ARG A 295 -14.12 19.54 -5.07
N LEU A 296 -14.38 20.12 -3.90
CA LEU A 296 -15.69 20.17 -3.26
C LEU A 296 -16.73 20.68 -4.23
N VAL A 297 -17.79 19.90 -4.41
CA VAL A 297 -19.02 20.29 -5.08
C VAL A 297 -20.03 20.60 -3.98
N PRO A 298 -20.35 21.88 -3.72
CA PRO A 298 -21.34 22.24 -2.71
C PRO A 298 -22.69 21.57 -2.99
N ASP A 299 -23.38 21.17 -1.93
CA ASP A 299 -24.73 20.59 -1.96
C ASP A 299 -24.87 19.25 -2.74
N ASP A 300 -23.78 18.66 -3.23
CA ASP A 300 -23.81 17.32 -3.82
C ASP A 300 -23.65 16.25 -2.73
N THR A 301 -24.78 15.69 -2.30
CA THR A 301 -24.82 14.66 -1.26
C THR A 301 -24.05 13.39 -1.62
N ARG A 302 -23.87 13.10 -2.91
CA ARG A 302 -23.10 11.93 -3.37
C ARG A 302 -21.62 12.20 -3.24
N PHE A 303 -21.18 13.40 -3.63
CA PHE A 303 -19.80 13.83 -3.42
C PHE A 303 -19.45 13.85 -1.93
N THR A 304 -20.31 14.42 -1.09
CA THR A 304 -20.03 14.54 0.34
C THR A 304 -19.99 13.17 1.02
N ALA A 305 -20.88 12.24 0.64
CA ALA A 305 -20.81 10.86 1.08
C ALA A 305 -19.52 10.17 0.59
N ALA A 306 -19.24 10.21 -0.71
CA ALA A 306 -18.08 9.57 -1.35
C ALA A 306 -16.71 10.15 -0.94
N SER A 307 -16.69 11.27 -0.23
CA SER A 307 -15.50 11.93 0.31
C SER A 307 -15.46 11.90 1.85
N SER A 308 -16.34 11.12 2.48
CA SER A 308 -16.40 10.91 3.93
C SER A 308 -16.01 9.48 4.28
N TRP A 309 -15.15 9.35 5.30
CA TRP A 309 -14.52 8.10 5.70
C TRP A 309 -14.72 7.86 7.18
N ALA A 310 -15.28 6.72 7.55
CA ALA A 310 -15.28 6.28 8.94
C ALA A 310 -13.88 5.75 9.29
N LEU A 311 -13.26 6.35 10.31
CA LEU A 311 -11.98 5.87 10.84
C LEU A 311 -12.29 4.65 11.70
N GLN A 312 -11.84 3.47 11.24
CA GLN A 312 -12.06 2.21 11.93
C GLN A 312 -10.77 1.73 12.59
N ASP A 313 -10.92 0.88 13.61
CA ASP A 313 -9.82 0.07 14.08
C ASP A 313 -9.17 -0.65 12.88
N PRO A 314 -7.84 -0.80 12.89
CA PRO A 314 -7.13 -1.42 11.77
C PRO A 314 -7.67 -2.83 11.52
N LEU A 315 -7.99 -3.11 10.26
CA LEU A 315 -8.43 -4.45 9.84
C LEU A 315 -7.36 -5.51 10.14
N THR A 316 -6.10 -5.08 10.19
CA THR A 316 -4.98 -5.87 10.71
C THR A 316 -4.32 -5.15 11.90
N PRO A 317 -4.66 -5.50 13.17
CA PRO A 317 -4.27 -4.70 14.34
C PRO A 317 -2.78 -4.74 14.69
N ARG A 318 -2.04 -5.67 14.08
CA ARG A 318 -0.60 -5.79 14.21
C ARG A 318 -0.08 -6.59 13.03
N TYR A 319 1.20 -6.40 12.71
CA TYR A 319 1.87 -7.27 11.76
C TYR A 319 1.73 -8.74 12.14
N PRO A 320 1.63 -9.66 11.16
CA PRO A 320 1.58 -11.09 11.42
C PRO A 320 2.70 -11.53 12.38
N PRO A 321 2.46 -12.48 13.30
CA PRO A 321 3.50 -12.97 14.19
C PRO A 321 4.74 -13.43 13.42
N GLY A 322 5.92 -12.94 13.81
CA GLY A 322 7.18 -13.24 13.12
C GLY A 322 7.45 -12.40 11.86
N ALA A 323 6.60 -11.40 11.57
CA ALA A 323 6.88 -10.44 10.51
C ALA A 323 8.13 -9.62 10.80
N MET A 324 8.90 -9.33 9.75
CA MET A 324 10.15 -8.59 9.81
C MET A 324 10.27 -7.65 8.60
N ILE A 325 10.91 -6.51 8.78
CA ILE A 325 11.23 -5.59 7.69
C ILE A 325 12.64 -5.90 7.20
N VAL A 326 12.80 -6.10 5.91
CA VAL A 326 14.11 -6.17 5.25
C VAL A 326 14.36 -4.88 4.47
N ALA A 327 15.42 -4.17 4.83
CA ALA A 327 15.90 -3.03 4.08
C ALA A 327 16.40 -3.50 2.72
N GLY A 328 15.70 -3.12 1.66
CA GLY A 328 16.18 -3.26 0.30
C GLY A 328 16.81 -1.96 -0.22
N ARG A 329 17.54 -2.03 -1.34
CA ARG A 329 18.19 -0.86 -1.97
C ARG A 329 17.22 0.27 -2.32
N ASN A 330 16.02 -0.07 -2.80
CA ASN A 330 15.04 0.91 -3.27
C ASN A 330 13.90 1.14 -2.27
N ARG A 331 13.61 0.14 -1.42
CA ARG A 331 12.55 0.22 -0.41
C ARG A 331 12.75 -0.81 0.68
N PRO A 332 12.16 -0.61 1.87
CA PRO A 332 11.97 -1.71 2.81
C PRO A 332 10.89 -2.68 2.30
N TYR A 333 11.02 -3.94 2.68
CA TYR A 333 10.09 -5.03 2.35
C TYR A 333 9.57 -5.65 3.63
N LEU A 334 8.25 -5.79 3.74
CA LEU A 334 7.64 -6.54 4.82
C LEU A 334 7.69 -8.04 4.50
N LEU A 335 8.46 -8.78 5.28
CA LEU A 335 8.53 -10.23 5.24
C LEU A 335 7.62 -10.82 6.31
N VAL A 336 6.93 -11.90 5.99
CA VAL A 336 6.11 -12.67 6.93
C VAL A 336 6.40 -14.16 6.77
N PRO A 337 6.24 -14.98 7.83
CA PRO A 337 6.36 -16.43 7.68
C PRO A 337 5.33 -16.94 6.67
N LEU A 338 5.73 -17.78 5.72
CA LEU A 338 4.88 -18.26 4.63
C LEU A 338 3.60 -18.93 5.15
N GLY A 339 3.68 -19.67 6.26
CA GLY A 339 2.51 -20.29 6.89
C GLY A 339 1.52 -19.30 7.54
N GLN A 340 1.82 -18.00 7.53
CA GLN A 340 0.89 -16.93 7.94
C GLN A 340 0.25 -16.23 6.73
N ILE A 341 0.64 -16.59 5.51
CA ILE A 341 0.06 -16.08 4.28
C ILE A 341 -1.08 -17.00 3.85
N ILE A 342 -2.25 -16.41 3.63
CA ILE A 342 -3.45 -17.13 3.14
C ILE A 342 -3.67 -16.85 1.64
N ASP A 343 -2.97 -15.87 1.05
CA ASP A 343 -3.16 -15.38 -0.33
C ASP A 343 -1.94 -15.70 -1.23
N GLU A 344 -2.22 -16.11 -2.47
CA GLU A 344 -1.23 -16.40 -3.53
C GLU A 344 -0.55 -15.16 -4.11
N ARG A 345 -1.05 -13.94 -3.83
CA ARG A 345 -0.47 -12.68 -4.34
C ARG A 345 0.94 -12.39 -3.83
N TYR A 346 1.44 -13.13 -2.85
CA TYR A 346 2.70 -12.85 -2.18
C TYR A 346 3.82 -13.80 -2.61
N THR A 347 5.05 -13.28 -2.65
CA THR A 347 6.17 -14.03 -3.21
C THR A 347 7.06 -14.59 -2.10
N ALA A 348 7.25 -15.91 -2.08
CA ALA A 348 8.14 -16.60 -1.14
C ALA A 348 9.62 -16.59 -1.56
N TYR A 349 9.88 -16.23 -2.81
CA TYR A 349 11.19 -16.28 -3.44
C TYR A 349 11.58 -14.93 -4.00
N PHE A 350 12.86 -14.65 -3.95
CA PHE A 350 13.41 -13.38 -4.39
C PHE A 350 14.52 -13.63 -5.39
N GLU A 351 14.59 -12.78 -6.39
CA GLU A 351 15.78 -12.63 -7.20
C GLU A 351 16.74 -11.72 -6.44
N ILE A 352 17.84 -12.29 -5.94
CA ILE A 352 18.82 -11.55 -5.15
C ILE A 352 19.78 -10.86 -6.09
N VAL A 353 19.77 -9.53 -6.09
CA VAL A 353 20.71 -8.75 -6.90
C VAL A 353 21.74 -8.13 -5.97
N GLN A 354 22.97 -8.62 -6.05
CA GLN A 354 24.11 -8.05 -5.33
C GLN A 354 24.64 -6.82 -6.09
N PRO A 355 25.11 -5.78 -5.39
CA PRO A 355 25.75 -4.65 -6.05
C PRO A 355 27.02 -5.14 -6.77
N SER A 356 27.10 -4.91 -8.08
CA SER A 356 28.28 -5.18 -8.91
C SER A 356 29.48 -4.43 -8.34
N GLY A 357 30.38 -5.15 -7.67
CA GLY A 357 31.54 -4.58 -6.97
C GLY A 357 31.85 -5.22 -5.62
N ALA A 358 31.01 -6.11 -5.10
CA ALA A 358 31.44 -7.05 -4.06
C ALA A 358 32.19 -8.21 -4.73
N GLU A 359 33.50 -8.07 -4.90
CA GLU A 359 34.36 -9.23 -5.10
C GLU A 359 34.17 -10.17 -3.90
N ASP A 360 33.87 -11.43 -4.19
CA ASP A 360 33.92 -12.55 -3.23
C ASP A 360 35.33 -12.61 -2.63
N THR A 361 35.54 -11.92 -1.53
CA THR A 361 36.56 -12.29 -0.55
C THR A 361 35.86 -13.11 0.52
N ASP A 362 35.71 -14.41 0.27
CA ASP A 362 35.95 -15.47 1.24
C ASP A 362 35.61 -16.83 0.60
N ALA A 363 36.67 -17.50 0.13
CA ALA A 363 36.72 -18.94 -0.11
C ALA A 363 37.36 -19.65 1.08
#